data_AF-A0A8B6DH92-F1
#
_entry.id   AF-A0A8B6DH92-F1
#
_cell.length_a   1.000
_cell.length_b   1.000
_cell.length_c   1.000
_cell.angle_alpha   90.00
_cell.angle_beta   90.00
_cell.angle_gamma   90.00
#
_symmetry.space_group_name_H-M   'P 1'
#
loop_
_entity.id
_entity.type
_entity.pdbx_description
1 polymer ?
#
loop_
_entity_poly.entity_id
_entity_poly.type
_entity_poly.pdbx_seq_one_letter_code
_entity_poly.pdbx_strand_id
1 'polypeptide(L)'
;MRNDRIKKAKETLLLLLKSLPVGCLFNVVSFGSDFSTLFEQSEEYSEATLNQALSLQSQMEADMGGTEILRPLKQIYSNSCKQGYPRQIFLLTDGGVRNTNEVISLAKANNGYTRVFTFGIGDGASTSLIKNVAKASNGKAIFIKDTDNMQEKVITAMKGSLDNCLSEVSLHWDIPKCFTITDIPKEPPVVFHGDKLVLFALLTSSDAKSGISGSFTLKGRFGGKNISHQVKIEIPSSSHNDLPLHRVAAKYQIKDLENDDESIYRGDGSNKEKIVLVSQGANIVSKYTAFVGVDKDTKVPVSVLKEEQPFDDYEYNCLGSSGFSGSGMYPQMMMRRSMPMATSSSCKPKKKGISFGMPNIFTSKKSKQKQSSSVSKVLMMMDRQSSSRKSKENSEFVCDSMDKMVCCMAPVRSSGMDESQNKALGGHKSSGDKMMIIVSLQNFDGSWSPSSELELTVNITQKELEAKYKGNIWCTALVVAFLEKNFSKRKSEWELIYNKAIKWLTSQDREDKSVTQIIEEGNAIIKTL
;
A
#
# COMPACT_ATOMS: atom_id res chain seq x y z
N MET A 1 1.50 -1.60 17.00
CA MET A 1 2.31 -0.38 16.72
C MET A 1 3.03 0.26 17.92
N ARG A 2 3.70 -0.44 18.84
CA ARG A 2 4.39 0.28 19.96
C ARG A 2 5.64 1.06 19.51
N ASN A 3 6.02 2.08 20.29
CA ASN A 3 7.26 2.88 20.18
C ASN A 3 7.38 3.65 18.85
N ASP A 4 8.49 3.55 18.14
CA ASP A 4 8.76 4.35 16.95
C ASP A 4 7.81 4.03 15.78
N ARG A 5 7.15 2.87 15.81
CA ARG A 5 6.13 2.51 14.81
C ARG A 5 4.89 3.40 14.89
N ILE A 6 4.39 3.71 16.10
CA ILE A 6 3.26 4.65 16.22
C ILE A 6 3.69 6.06 15.85
N LYS A 7 4.93 6.48 16.16
CA LYS A 7 5.44 7.78 15.72
C LYS A 7 5.44 7.90 14.20
N LYS A 8 5.93 6.88 13.49
CA LYS A 8 5.89 6.85 12.01
C LYS A 8 4.48 6.81 11.44
N ALA A 9 3.56 6.09 12.09
CA ALA A 9 2.16 6.08 11.69
C ALA A 9 1.54 7.48 11.84
N LYS A 10 1.83 8.18 12.94
CA LYS A 10 1.42 9.56 13.19
C LYS A 10 2.00 10.52 12.14
N GLU A 11 3.29 10.41 11.84
CA GLU A 11 3.94 11.25 10.81
C GLU A 11 3.38 10.95 9.41
N THR A 12 3.13 9.67 9.09
CA THR A 12 2.48 9.26 7.84
C THR A 12 1.08 9.87 7.73
N LEU A 13 0.29 9.81 8.80
CA LEU A 13 -1.04 10.41 8.85
C LEU A 13 -0.98 11.94 8.69
N LEU A 14 -0.03 12.60 9.34
CA LEU A 14 0.19 14.05 9.18
C LEU A 14 0.45 14.43 7.72
N LEU A 15 1.36 13.72 7.05
CA LEU A 15 1.66 13.94 5.63
C LEU A 15 0.43 13.74 4.75
N LEU A 16 -0.33 12.67 4.97
CA LEU A 16 -1.57 12.41 4.24
C LEU A 16 -2.58 13.54 4.44
N LEU A 17 -2.84 13.95 5.68
CA LEU A 17 -3.80 15.00 6.02
C LEU A 17 -3.43 16.36 5.41
N LYS A 18 -2.15 16.75 5.44
CA LYS A 18 -1.68 18.01 4.85
C LYS A 18 -1.66 17.97 3.32
N SER A 19 -1.45 16.79 2.73
CA SER A 19 -1.47 16.56 1.28
C SER A 19 -2.87 16.38 0.68
N LEU A 20 -3.93 16.34 1.48
CA LEU A 20 -5.31 16.22 0.97
C LEU A 20 -5.66 17.41 0.05
N PRO A 21 -6.30 17.14 -1.11
CA PRO A 21 -6.75 18.20 -1.99
C PRO A 21 -7.95 18.95 -1.38
N VAL A 22 -8.01 20.27 -1.62
CA VAL A 22 -9.17 21.09 -1.23
C VAL A 22 -10.42 20.63 -1.99
N GLY A 23 -11.56 20.58 -1.30
CA GLY A 23 -12.84 20.12 -1.85
C GLY A 23 -13.07 18.60 -1.80
N CYS A 24 -12.17 17.84 -1.16
CA CYS A 24 -12.40 16.41 -0.89
C CYS A 24 -13.16 16.18 0.42
N LEU A 25 -13.62 14.94 0.59
CA LEU A 25 -14.17 14.45 1.84
C LEU A 25 -13.19 13.45 2.46
N PHE A 26 -13.10 13.43 3.79
CA PHE A 26 -12.20 12.51 4.49
C PHE A 26 -12.78 12.03 5.83
N ASN A 27 -12.18 10.96 6.36
CA ASN A 27 -12.41 10.47 7.71
C ASN A 27 -11.15 9.74 8.19
N VAL A 28 -10.97 9.65 9.50
CA VAL A 28 -9.86 8.90 10.12
C VAL A 28 -10.46 7.78 10.95
N VAL A 29 -9.99 6.54 10.72
CA VAL A 29 -10.45 5.36 11.45
C VAL A 29 -9.26 4.75 12.19
N SER A 30 -9.34 4.73 13.52
CA SER A 30 -8.36 4.06 14.38
C SER A 30 -8.83 2.65 14.67
N PHE A 31 -7.93 1.67 14.66
CA PHE A 31 -8.30 0.27 14.88
C PHE A 31 -7.25 -0.48 15.72
N GLY A 32 -7.75 -1.48 16.46
CA GLY A 32 -6.99 -2.43 17.25
C GLY A 32 -7.83 -3.69 17.49
N SER A 33 -8.15 -4.04 18.73
CA SER A 33 -9.17 -5.05 19.07
C SER A 33 -10.59 -4.58 18.73
N ASP A 34 -10.84 -3.29 18.90
CA ASP A 34 -12.03 -2.56 18.44
C ASP A 34 -11.59 -1.42 17.50
N PHE A 35 -12.53 -0.63 17.00
CA PHE A 35 -12.21 0.51 16.14
C PHE A 35 -13.08 1.72 16.48
N SER A 36 -12.57 2.90 16.15
CA SER A 36 -13.28 4.17 16.31
C SER A 36 -13.12 5.02 15.05
N THR A 37 -14.11 5.86 14.78
CA THR A 37 -14.12 6.78 13.64
C THR A 37 -14.11 8.22 14.15
N LEU A 38 -13.29 9.08 13.56
CA LEU A 38 -13.24 10.51 13.92
C LEU A 38 -14.59 11.19 13.65
N PHE A 39 -15.20 10.85 12.51
CA PHE A 39 -16.53 11.31 12.12
C PHE A 39 -17.46 10.11 11.88
N GLU A 40 -18.76 10.29 12.08
CA GLU A 40 -19.75 9.24 11.77
C GLU A 40 -19.80 8.96 10.26
N GLN A 41 -19.71 10.02 9.44
CA GLN A 41 -19.57 9.96 7.99
C GLN A 41 -18.39 10.81 7.54
N SER A 42 -17.91 10.62 6.31
CA SER A 42 -16.83 11.47 5.78
C SER A 42 -17.27 12.93 5.64
N GLU A 43 -16.51 13.82 6.26
CA GLU A 43 -16.74 15.26 6.32
C GLU A 43 -15.90 16.02 5.28
N GLU A 44 -16.29 17.26 4.99
CA GLU A 44 -15.55 18.14 4.09
C GLU A 44 -14.20 18.55 4.66
N TYR A 45 -13.16 18.49 3.81
CA TYR A 45 -11.82 18.92 4.18
C TYR A 45 -11.74 20.46 4.31
N SER A 46 -11.82 20.91 5.56
CA SER A 46 -11.80 22.31 5.99
C SER A 46 -10.81 22.52 7.15
N GLU A 47 -10.49 23.78 7.49
CA GLU A 47 -9.61 24.11 8.62
C GLU A 47 -10.10 23.50 9.94
N ALA A 48 -11.41 23.57 10.24
CA ALA A 48 -11.97 23.02 11.46
C ALA A 48 -11.80 21.49 11.55
N THR A 49 -12.20 20.77 10.49
CA THR A 49 -12.09 19.31 10.43
C THR A 49 -10.64 18.83 10.39
N LEU A 50 -9.74 19.55 9.71
CA LEU A 50 -8.31 19.27 9.71
C LEU A 50 -7.74 19.40 11.12
N ASN A 51 -8.09 20.46 11.86
CA ASN A 51 -7.62 20.66 13.23
C ASN A 51 -8.12 19.56 14.19
N GLN A 52 -9.35 19.08 14.03
CA GLN A 52 -9.84 17.90 14.77
C GLN A 52 -9.02 16.64 14.44
N ALA A 53 -8.72 16.41 13.17
CA ALA A 53 -7.90 15.27 12.74
C ALA A 53 -6.44 15.37 13.21
N LEU A 54 -5.86 16.56 13.22
CA LEU A 54 -4.51 16.82 13.75
C LEU A 54 -4.46 16.65 15.27
N SER A 55 -5.52 17.06 15.98
CA SER A 55 -5.64 16.81 17.41
C SER A 55 -5.65 15.31 17.70
N LEU A 56 -6.51 14.54 17.01
CA LEU A 56 -6.50 13.07 17.09
C LEU A 56 -5.12 12.50 16.76
N GLN A 57 -4.53 12.90 15.63
CA GLN A 57 -3.21 12.44 15.18
C GLN A 57 -2.13 12.71 16.23
N SER A 58 -2.14 13.86 16.91
CA SER A 58 -1.15 14.20 17.93
C SER A 58 -1.28 13.37 19.20
N GLN A 59 -2.51 12.95 19.53
CA GLN A 59 -2.85 12.18 20.72
C GLN A 59 -2.83 10.66 20.51
N MET A 60 -2.71 10.18 19.27
CA MET A 60 -2.66 8.75 18.96
C MET A 60 -1.55 8.04 19.75
N GLU A 61 -1.93 6.94 20.40
CA GLU A 61 -1.05 5.99 21.09
C GLU A 61 -1.34 4.55 20.62
N ALA A 62 -0.47 3.61 21.01
CA ALA A 62 -0.59 2.20 20.64
C ALA A 62 -1.35 1.39 21.71
N ASP A 63 -2.55 1.84 22.05
CA ASP A 63 -3.34 1.41 23.21
C ASP A 63 -4.61 0.61 22.85
N MET A 64 -4.99 0.55 21.56
CA MET A 64 -6.21 -0.15 21.10
C MET A 64 -6.14 -1.69 21.12
N GLY A 65 -5.05 -2.29 21.63
CA GLY A 65 -4.92 -3.74 21.77
C GLY A 65 -4.46 -4.46 20.51
N GLY A 66 -5.25 -5.45 20.05
CA GLY A 66 -4.94 -6.36 18.94
C GLY A 66 -5.00 -5.73 17.56
N THR A 67 -5.26 -6.54 16.52
CA THR A 67 -5.31 -6.09 15.13
C THR A 67 -6.51 -6.70 14.41
N GLU A 68 -7.63 -5.97 14.34
CA GLU A 68 -8.86 -6.38 13.66
C GLU A 68 -9.23 -5.42 12.53
N ILE A 69 -8.79 -5.75 11.31
CA ILE A 69 -8.98 -4.92 10.10
C ILE A 69 -10.35 -5.16 9.44
N LEU A 70 -10.90 -6.36 9.59
CA LEU A 70 -12.10 -6.77 8.84
C LEU A 70 -13.34 -5.96 9.23
N ARG A 71 -13.55 -5.71 10.53
CA ARG A 71 -14.70 -4.94 11.04
C ARG A 71 -14.72 -3.49 10.54
N PRO A 72 -13.66 -2.68 10.72
CA PRO A 72 -13.65 -1.30 10.22
C PRO A 72 -13.81 -1.25 8.69
N LEU A 73 -13.20 -2.18 7.94
CA LEU A 73 -13.39 -2.23 6.49
C LEU A 73 -14.85 -2.53 6.10
N LYS A 74 -15.53 -3.46 6.78
CA LYS A 74 -16.96 -3.73 6.54
C LYS A 74 -17.81 -2.47 6.76
N GLN A 75 -17.57 -1.73 7.84
CA GLN A 75 -18.26 -0.47 8.09
C GLN A 75 -17.96 0.59 7.01
N ILE A 76 -16.71 0.70 6.57
CA ILE A 76 -16.35 1.63 5.50
C ILE A 76 -17.10 1.27 4.22
N TYR A 77 -17.11 -0.02 3.84
CA TYR A 77 -17.79 -0.47 2.62
C TYR A 77 -19.32 -0.44 2.69
N SER A 78 -19.93 -0.50 3.88
CA SER A 78 -21.38 -0.33 4.00
C SER A 78 -21.85 1.10 3.74
N ASN A 79 -20.98 2.09 3.94
CA ASN A 79 -21.28 3.47 3.57
C ASN A 79 -21.24 3.62 2.05
N SER A 80 -22.26 4.25 1.47
CA SER A 80 -22.33 4.48 0.01
C SER A 80 -21.23 5.45 -0.45
N CYS A 81 -20.66 5.20 -1.64
CA CYS A 81 -19.75 6.15 -2.26
C CYS A 81 -20.56 7.33 -2.82
N LYS A 82 -20.13 8.56 -2.54
CA LYS A 82 -20.74 9.75 -3.15
C LYS A 82 -20.32 9.84 -4.63
N GLN A 83 -21.27 10.15 -5.50
CA GLN A 83 -21.00 10.30 -6.94
C GLN A 83 -19.96 11.40 -7.17
N GLY A 84 -18.96 11.14 -8.03
CA GLY A 84 -17.85 12.06 -8.28
C GLY A 84 -16.70 11.96 -7.27
N TYR A 85 -16.86 11.23 -6.17
CA TYR A 85 -15.84 11.04 -5.14
C TYR A 85 -15.40 9.57 -5.05
N PRO A 86 -14.42 9.14 -5.88
CA PRO A 86 -13.87 7.79 -5.77
C PRO A 86 -13.21 7.61 -4.39
N ARG A 87 -13.46 6.47 -3.73
CA ARG A 87 -12.98 6.23 -2.38
C ARG A 87 -11.53 5.75 -2.41
N GLN A 88 -10.64 6.45 -1.70
CA GLN A 88 -9.27 6.03 -1.46
C GLN A 88 -9.12 5.68 0.02
N ILE A 89 -8.68 4.47 0.33
CA ILE A 89 -8.39 4.03 1.70
C ILE A 89 -6.87 3.93 1.87
N PHE A 90 -6.33 4.60 2.87
CA PHE A 90 -4.93 4.45 3.28
C PHE A 90 -4.89 3.58 4.55
N LEU A 91 -4.52 2.32 4.40
CA LEU A 91 -4.49 1.34 5.48
C LEU A 91 -3.07 1.22 6.05
N LEU A 92 -2.84 1.70 7.28
CA LEU A 92 -1.55 1.62 7.96
C LEU A 92 -1.56 0.45 8.95
N THR A 93 -0.59 -0.46 8.86
CA THR A 93 -0.44 -1.61 9.79
C THR A 93 1.03 -1.94 10.05
N ASP A 94 1.36 -2.37 11.27
CA ASP A 94 2.68 -2.93 11.61
C ASP A 94 2.66 -4.44 11.88
N GLY A 95 1.54 -5.09 11.59
CA GLY A 95 1.31 -6.50 11.88
C GLY A 95 0.41 -7.19 10.86
N GLY A 96 0.13 -8.46 11.11
CA GLY A 96 -0.78 -9.29 10.33
C GLY A 96 -2.12 -9.52 11.03
N VAL A 97 -3.04 -10.16 10.30
CA VAL A 97 -4.32 -10.65 10.82
C VAL A 97 -4.46 -12.14 10.53
N ARG A 98 -5.30 -12.86 11.29
CA ARG A 98 -5.56 -14.29 11.05
C ARG A 98 -6.51 -14.54 9.87
N ASN A 99 -7.42 -13.60 9.61
CA ASN A 99 -8.47 -13.66 8.59
C ASN A 99 -8.08 -12.97 7.27
N THR A 100 -6.82 -13.09 6.85
CA THR A 100 -6.26 -12.42 5.66
C THR A 100 -7.10 -12.63 4.40
N ASN A 101 -7.58 -13.85 4.14
CA ASN A 101 -8.39 -14.15 2.96
C ASN A 101 -9.74 -13.45 2.94
N GLU A 102 -10.38 -13.27 4.10
CA GLU A 102 -11.64 -12.54 4.20
C GLU A 102 -11.42 -11.06 3.90
N VAL A 103 -10.33 -10.47 4.43
CA VAL A 103 -9.97 -9.08 4.16
C VAL A 103 -9.67 -8.85 2.68
N ILE A 104 -8.90 -9.74 2.04
CA ILE A 104 -8.60 -9.68 0.61
C ILE A 104 -9.88 -9.81 -0.23
N SER A 105 -10.75 -10.77 0.11
CA SER A 105 -12.01 -10.99 -0.61
C SER A 105 -12.94 -9.80 -0.50
N LEU A 106 -13.02 -9.20 0.69
CA LEU A 106 -13.81 -8.00 0.94
C LEU A 106 -13.28 -6.80 0.13
N ALA A 107 -11.96 -6.61 0.09
CA ALA A 107 -11.34 -5.57 -0.72
C ALA A 107 -11.60 -5.78 -2.23
N LYS A 108 -11.51 -7.03 -2.71
CA LYS A 108 -11.79 -7.40 -4.11
C LYS A 108 -13.24 -7.11 -4.49
N ALA A 109 -14.19 -7.45 -3.62
CA ALA A 109 -15.62 -7.22 -3.87
C ALA A 109 -15.99 -5.73 -4.01
N ASN A 110 -15.14 -4.82 -3.51
CA ASN A 110 -15.39 -3.38 -3.49
C ASN A 110 -14.44 -2.58 -4.40
N ASN A 111 -13.64 -3.25 -5.24
CA ASN A 111 -12.56 -2.63 -6.03
C ASN A 111 -13.02 -1.78 -7.24
N GLY A 112 -14.33 -1.73 -7.51
CA GLY A 112 -14.90 -0.96 -8.62
C GLY A 112 -14.91 0.56 -8.35
N TYR A 113 -15.14 0.96 -7.10
CA TYR A 113 -15.20 2.37 -6.68
C TYR A 113 -14.26 2.71 -5.52
N THR A 114 -13.56 1.71 -4.98
CA THR A 114 -12.62 1.90 -3.86
C THR A 114 -11.26 1.32 -4.21
N ARG A 115 -10.18 2.05 -3.89
CA ARG A 115 -8.81 1.51 -3.87
C ARG A 115 -8.23 1.56 -2.47
N VAL A 116 -7.39 0.58 -2.14
CA VAL A 116 -6.70 0.53 -0.85
C VAL A 116 -5.19 0.63 -1.06
N PHE A 117 -4.61 1.72 -0.58
CA PHE A 117 -3.17 1.91 -0.47
C PHE A 117 -2.74 1.42 0.91
N THR A 118 -1.92 0.38 0.96
CA THR A 118 -1.51 -0.25 2.21
C THR A 118 -0.11 0.18 2.60
N PHE A 119 0.10 0.53 3.86
CA PHE A 119 1.39 0.89 4.45
C PHE A 119 1.78 -0.13 5.51
N GLY A 120 2.81 -0.91 5.22
CA GLY A 120 3.50 -1.77 6.19
C GLY A 120 4.56 -1.01 6.94
N ILE A 121 4.34 -0.75 8.24
CA ILE A 121 5.26 0.03 9.07
C ILE A 121 6.14 -0.92 9.90
N GLY A 122 7.45 -0.86 9.68
CA GLY A 122 8.45 -1.70 10.33
C GLY A 122 8.50 -3.13 9.80
N ASP A 123 9.43 -3.93 10.33
CA ASP A 123 9.68 -5.30 9.85
C ASP A 123 8.63 -6.33 10.33
N GLY A 124 7.78 -5.98 11.29
CA GLY A 124 6.70 -6.83 11.78
C GLY A 124 5.46 -6.91 10.87
N ALA A 125 5.40 -6.06 9.84
CA ALA A 125 4.21 -5.92 9.01
C ALA A 125 4.06 -7.12 8.05
N SER A 126 2.85 -7.70 7.98
CA SER A 126 2.60 -8.87 7.14
C SER A 126 2.65 -8.53 5.65
N THR A 127 3.72 -8.96 4.98
CA THR A 127 3.94 -8.70 3.55
C THR A 127 2.81 -9.26 2.68
N SER A 128 2.35 -10.48 2.97
CA SER A 128 1.22 -11.12 2.28
C SER A 128 -0.05 -10.30 2.40
N LEU A 129 -0.45 -9.91 3.61
CA LEU A 129 -1.65 -9.11 3.84
C LEU A 129 -1.58 -7.78 3.08
N ILE A 130 -0.48 -7.04 3.25
CA ILE A 130 -0.31 -5.69 2.70
C ILE A 130 -0.35 -5.72 1.17
N LYS A 131 0.42 -6.61 0.54
CA LYS A 131 0.46 -6.73 -0.92
C LYS A 131 -0.88 -7.19 -1.49
N ASN A 132 -1.49 -8.21 -0.89
CA ASN A 132 -2.67 -8.84 -1.47
C ASN A 132 -3.93 -7.97 -1.31
N VAL A 133 -4.07 -7.22 -0.22
CA VAL A 133 -5.17 -6.24 -0.07
C VAL A 133 -5.04 -5.09 -1.06
N ALA A 134 -3.83 -4.56 -1.25
CA ALA A 134 -3.58 -3.54 -2.26
C ALA A 134 -3.85 -4.06 -3.68
N LYS A 135 -3.31 -5.23 -4.03
CA LYS A 135 -3.54 -5.87 -5.35
C LYS A 135 -5.03 -6.10 -5.62
N ALA A 136 -5.75 -6.68 -4.66
CA ALA A 136 -7.18 -6.99 -4.79
C ALA A 136 -8.06 -5.75 -5.01
N SER A 137 -7.67 -4.61 -4.44
CA SER A 137 -8.39 -3.34 -4.53
C SER A 137 -7.88 -2.41 -5.63
N ASN A 138 -7.02 -2.86 -6.54
CA ASN A 138 -6.37 -2.01 -7.55
C ASN A 138 -5.56 -0.83 -6.96
N GLY A 139 -5.08 -0.97 -5.73
CA GLY A 139 -4.22 -0.01 -5.04
C GLY A 139 -2.74 -0.38 -5.09
N LYS A 140 -1.93 0.21 -4.20
CA LYS A 140 -0.49 -0.03 -4.12
C LYS A 140 -0.06 -0.32 -2.68
N ALA A 141 0.88 -1.26 -2.54
CA ALA A 141 1.50 -1.59 -1.27
C ALA A 141 2.80 -0.81 -1.09
N ILE A 142 2.96 -0.20 0.09
CA ILE A 142 4.11 0.60 0.48
C ILE A 142 4.65 0.03 1.78
N PHE A 143 5.97 -0.12 1.87
CA PHE A 143 6.65 -0.57 3.08
C PHE A 143 7.53 0.56 3.60
N ILE A 144 7.43 0.87 4.90
CA ILE A 144 8.17 1.92 5.59
C ILE A 144 9.01 1.26 6.68
N LYS A 145 10.29 1.03 6.39
CA LYS A 145 11.31 0.53 7.33
C LYS A 145 12.01 1.68 8.06
N ASP A 146 12.92 1.38 8.99
CA ASP A 146 13.65 2.38 9.79
C ASP A 146 14.60 3.25 8.99
N THR A 147 15.17 2.72 7.91
CA THR A 147 16.13 3.44 7.06
C THR A 147 15.49 4.12 5.85
N ASP A 148 14.17 4.00 5.68
CA ASP A 148 13.49 4.48 4.48
C ASP A 148 13.16 5.97 4.53
N ASN A 149 13.17 6.61 3.35
CA ASN A 149 12.54 7.92 3.17
C ASN A 149 11.01 7.76 3.19
N MET A 150 10.42 7.88 4.38
CA MET A 150 8.99 7.71 4.58
C MET A 150 8.19 8.80 3.84
N GLN A 151 8.69 10.03 3.85
CA GLN A 151 8.05 11.19 3.22
C GLN A 151 7.82 10.95 1.74
N GLU A 152 8.87 10.58 1.00
CA GLU A 152 8.79 10.29 -0.43
C GLU A 152 7.79 9.16 -0.74
N LYS A 153 7.80 8.09 0.07
CA LYS A 153 6.90 6.95 -0.12
C LYS A 153 5.43 7.33 0.08
N VAL A 154 5.14 8.13 1.10
CA VAL A 154 3.78 8.60 1.42
C VAL A 154 3.28 9.54 0.34
N ILE A 155 4.08 10.51 -0.09
CA ILE A 155 3.71 11.42 -1.18
C ILE A 155 3.52 10.67 -2.50
N THR A 156 4.37 9.69 -2.81
CA THR A 156 4.22 8.85 -4.01
C THR A 156 2.91 8.06 -3.98
N ALA A 157 2.54 7.48 -2.83
CA ALA A 157 1.26 6.80 -2.66
C ALA A 157 0.07 7.76 -2.81
N MET A 158 0.18 8.95 -2.22
CA MET A 158 -0.84 9.99 -2.32
C MET A 158 -1.05 10.43 -3.77
N LYS A 159 0.02 10.67 -4.54
CA LYS A 159 -0.06 10.96 -5.98
C LYS A 159 -0.78 9.84 -6.73
N GLY A 160 -0.39 8.58 -6.50
CA GLY A 160 -1.05 7.42 -7.10
C GLY A 160 -2.54 7.30 -6.77
N SER A 161 -2.98 7.81 -5.62
CA SER A 161 -4.39 7.83 -5.22
C SER A 161 -5.22 8.91 -5.93
N LEU A 162 -4.58 10.03 -6.30
CA LEU A 162 -5.21 11.15 -7.00
C LEU A 162 -5.19 10.96 -8.52
N ASP A 163 -4.24 10.18 -9.03
CA ASP A 163 -4.09 9.93 -10.46
C ASP A 163 -4.98 8.78 -10.96
N ASN A 164 -5.29 8.87 -12.26
CA ASN A 164 -5.80 7.71 -12.99
C ASN A 164 -4.68 6.67 -13.10
N CYS A 165 -5.02 5.40 -12.85
CA CYS A 165 -4.13 4.28 -13.10
C CYS A 165 -4.63 3.47 -14.30
N LEU A 166 -3.71 2.73 -14.91
CA LEU A 166 -4.08 1.69 -15.87
C LEU A 166 -4.40 0.41 -15.09
N SER A 167 -5.68 0.07 -15.08
CA SER A 167 -6.25 -1.11 -14.41
C SER A 167 -6.66 -2.18 -15.41
N GLU A 168 -7.06 -3.37 -14.93
CA GLU A 168 -7.53 -4.47 -15.78
C GLU A 168 -6.55 -4.83 -16.91
N VAL A 169 -5.25 -4.75 -16.61
CA VAL A 169 -4.19 -4.98 -17.58
C VAL A 169 -4.18 -6.44 -18.01
N SER A 170 -4.23 -6.68 -19.31
CA SER A 170 -4.23 -8.03 -19.88
C SER A 170 -3.51 -8.05 -21.22
N LEU A 171 -2.89 -9.20 -21.52
CA LEU A 171 -2.26 -9.49 -22.80
C LEU A 171 -3.16 -10.41 -23.63
N HIS A 172 -3.35 -10.08 -24.90
CA HIS A 172 -4.04 -10.92 -25.86
C HIS A 172 -3.11 -11.25 -27.00
N TRP A 173 -2.85 -12.53 -27.23
CA TRP A 173 -1.87 -12.98 -28.21
C TRP A 173 -2.54 -13.42 -29.50
N ASP A 174 -1.99 -12.95 -30.62
CA ASP A 174 -2.35 -13.35 -31.98
C ASP A 174 -1.09 -13.93 -32.64
N ILE A 175 -0.82 -15.19 -32.31
CA ILE A 175 0.35 -15.95 -32.77
C ILE A 175 -0.10 -17.33 -33.27
N PRO A 176 0.74 -18.06 -34.03
CA PRO A 176 0.38 -19.38 -34.53
C PRO A 176 -0.03 -20.36 -33.43
N LYS A 177 -1.10 -21.12 -33.67
CA LYS A 177 -1.73 -22.02 -32.68
C LYS A 177 -0.83 -23.17 -32.17
N CYS A 178 0.30 -23.43 -32.83
CA CYS A 178 1.28 -24.41 -32.37
C CYS A 178 2.05 -23.95 -31.12
N PHE A 179 1.96 -22.67 -30.76
CA PHE A 179 2.58 -22.12 -29.55
C PHE A 179 1.59 -22.06 -28.38
N THR A 180 2.05 -22.49 -27.21
CA THR A 180 1.41 -22.25 -25.91
C THR A 180 2.16 -21.14 -25.18
N ILE A 181 1.41 -20.21 -24.59
CA ILE A 181 1.93 -19.00 -23.97
C ILE A 181 1.64 -19.03 -22.47
N THR A 182 2.64 -18.69 -21.67
CA THR A 182 2.49 -18.46 -20.23
C THR A 182 2.92 -17.04 -19.91
N ASP A 183 1.96 -16.19 -19.56
CA ASP A 183 2.22 -14.82 -19.10
C ASP A 183 2.76 -14.82 -17.66
N ILE A 184 3.74 -13.95 -17.41
CA ILE A 184 4.43 -13.82 -16.12
C ILE A 184 4.55 -12.31 -15.77
N PRO A 185 3.91 -11.84 -14.69
CA PRO A 185 2.99 -12.57 -13.81
C PRO A 185 1.71 -12.98 -14.55
N LYS A 186 0.99 -13.97 -14.00
CA LYS A 186 -0.26 -14.46 -14.61
C LYS A 186 -1.33 -13.36 -14.70
N GLU A 187 -1.38 -12.52 -13.69
CA GLU A 187 -2.24 -11.33 -13.63
C GLU A 187 -1.35 -10.09 -13.59
N PRO A 188 -1.23 -9.35 -14.72
CA PRO A 188 -0.49 -8.11 -14.75
C PRO A 188 -1.00 -7.11 -13.68
N PRO A 189 -0.10 -6.42 -12.96
CA PRO A 189 -0.50 -5.48 -11.93
C PRO A 189 -1.10 -4.20 -12.54
N VAL A 190 -1.79 -3.45 -11.68
CA VAL A 190 -2.19 -2.06 -11.97
C VAL A 190 -0.93 -1.19 -12.13
N VAL A 191 -0.97 -0.26 -13.08
CA VAL A 191 0.16 0.64 -13.37
C VAL A 191 -0.23 2.07 -13.02
N PHE A 192 0.51 2.70 -12.10
CA PHE A 192 0.35 4.11 -11.76
C PHE A 192 1.26 4.99 -12.61
N HIS A 193 1.02 6.30 -12.59
CA HIS A 193 1.91 7.24 -13.24
C HIS A 193 3.34 7.11 -12.69
N GLY A 194 4.33 7.07 -13.59
CA GLY A 194 5.74 6.86 -13.24
C GLY A 194 6.16 5.40 -13.04
N ASP A 195 5.21 4.46 -12.94
CA ASP A 195 5.55 3.03 -12.82
C ASP A 195 6.07 2.46 -14.14
N LYS A 196 7.02 1.54 -14.05
CA LYS A 196 7.49 0.72 -15.18
C LYS A 196 6.87 -0.66 -15.08
N LEU A 197 6.09 -1.03 -16.09
CA LEU A 197 5.54 -2.39 -16.21
C LEU A 197 6.51 -3.27 -17.02
N VAL A 198 6.97 -4.36 -16.41
CA VAL A 198 7.78 -5.39 -17.07
C VAL A 198 7.00 -6.70 -17.02
N LEU A 199 6.68 -7.24 -18.20
CA LEU A 199 5.99 -8.50 -18.38
C LEU A 199 6.91 -9.48 -19.12
N PHE A 200 6.85 -10.75 -18.75
CA PHE A 200 7.50 -11.83 -19.47
C PHE A 200 6.44 -12.77 -20.02
N ALA A 201 6.74 -13.41 -21.14
CA ALA A 201 5.91 -14.47 -21.70
C ALA A 201 6.80 -15.63 -22.12
N LEU A 202 6.48 -16.82 -21.63
CA LEU A 202 7.14 -18.06 -22.05
C LEU A 202 6.34 -18.68 -23.18
N LEU A 203 6.97 -18.78 -24.36
CA LEU A 203 6.38 -19.40 -25.55
C LEU A 203 6.96 -20.80 -25.70
N THR A 204 6.10 -21.81 -25.74
CA THR A 204 6.47 -23.22 -25.90
C THR A 204 5.79 -23.78 -27.15
N SER A 205 6.53 -24.54 -27.96
CA SER A 205 5.98 -25.19 -29.16
C SER A 205 6.46 -26.62 -29.24
N SER A 206 5.59 -27.51 -29.73
CA SER A 206 5.96 -28.87 -30.10
C SER A 206 6.78 -28.91 -31.40
N ASP A 207 6.69 -27.88 -32.24
CA ASP A 207 7.41 -27.73 -33.51
C ASP A 207 8.37 -26.52 -33.45
N ALA A 208 9.52 -26.72 -32.82
CA ALA A 208 10.52 -25.67 -32.55
C ALA A 208 11.35 -25.19 -33.77
N LYS A 209 10.97 -25.59 -35.00
CA LYS A 209 11.77 -25.33 -36.22
C LYS A 209 11.43 -24.02 -36.92
N SER A 210 10.26 -23.44 -36.64
CA SER A 210 9.81 -22.20 -37.26
C SER A 210 9.95 -21.02 -36.28
N GLY A 211 10.46 -19.89 -36.78
CA GLY A 211 10.40 -18.62 -36.07
C GLY A 211 8.94 -18.20 -35.82
N ILE A 212 8.73 -17.32 -34.85
CA ILE A 212 7.41 -16.82 -34.50
C ILE A 212 7.24 -15.46 -35.15
N SER A 213 6.21 -15.30 -35.97
CA SER A 213 5.70 -14.00 -36.40
C SER A 213 4.26 -13.88 -35.96
N GLY A 214 3.91 -12.75 -35.36
CA GLY A 214 2.56 -12.48 -34.88
C GLY A 214 2.48 -11.15 -34.18
N SER A 215 1.48 -11.01 -33.31
CA SER A 215 1.33 -9.81 -32.50
C SER A 215 0.77 -10.14 -31.12
N PHE A 216 0.93 -9.21 -30.19
CA PHE A 216 0.14 -9.20 -28.98
C PHE A 216 -0.50 -7.84 -28.78
N THR A 217 -1.64 -7.83 -28.11
CA THR A 217 -2.39 -6.64 -27.78
C THR A 217 -2.45 -6.48 -26.27
N LEU A 218 -1.81 -5.43 -25.77
CA LEU A 218 -1.97 -4.97 -24.40
C LEU A 218 -3.30 -4.24 -24.29
N LYS A 219 -4.19 -4.70 -23.41
CA LYS A 219 -5.45 -4.04 -23.08
C LYS A 219 -5.44 -3.60 -21.63
N GLY A 220 -6.21 -2.58 -21.33
CA GLY A 220 -6.50 -2.17 -19.97
C GLY A 220 -7.51 -1.03 -19.94
N ARG A 221 -7.80 -0.53 -18.74
CA ARG A 221 -8.76 0.54 -18.50
C ARG A 221 -8.08 1.73 -17.83
N PHE A 222 -8.17 2.89 -18.47
CA PHE A 222 -7.58 4.15 -18.00
C PHE A 222 -8.64 5.25 -17.98
N GLY A 223 -8.85 5.88 -16.83
CA GLY A 223 -9.87 6.94 -16.67
C GLY A 223 -11.28 6.49 -17.07
N GLY A 224 -11.63 5.23 -16.81
CA GLY A 224 -12.91 4.62 -17.18
C GLY A 224 -13.03 4.18 -18.64
N LYS A 225 -12.07 4.52 -19.51
CA LYS A 225 -12.06 4.15 -20.92
C LYS A 225 -11.16 2.93 -21.17
N ASN A 226 -11.56 2.09 -22.11
CA ASN A 226 -10.73 0.96 -22.54
C ASN A 226 -9.64 1.46 -23.49
N ILE A 227 -8.40 1.04 -23.23
CA ILE A 227 -7.26 1.28 -24.09
C ILE A 227 -6.76 -0.06 -24.64
N SER A 228 -6.20 0.00 -25.85
CA SER A 228 -5.65 -1.16 -26.54
C SER A 228 -4.42 -0.74 -27.33
N HIS A 229 -3.33 -1.47 -27.18
CA HIS A 229 -2.09 -1.22 -27.91
C HIS A 229 -1.55 -2.54 -28.47
N GLN A 230 -1.45 -2.63 -29.79
CA GLN A 230 -0.95 -3.81 -30.48
C GLN A 230 0.52 -3.65 -30.81
N VAL A 231 1.30 -4.68 -30.51
CA VAL A 231 2.73 -4.75 -30.77
C VAL A 231 2.98 -5.97 -31.64
N LYS A 232 3.67 -5.77 -32.77
CA LYS A 232 4.12 -6.87 -33.63
C LYS A 232 5.36 -7.51 -33.04
N ILE A 233 5.43 -8.83 -33.11
CA ILE A 233 6.58 -9.61 -32.64
C ILE A 233 7.11 -10.50 -33.75
N GLU A 234 8.43 -10.50 -33.87
CA GLU A 234 9.17 -11.40 -34.74
C GLU A 234 10.31 -12.01 -33.92
N ILE A 235 10.21 -13.30 -33.64
CA ILE A 235 11.21 -14.05 -32.89
C ILE A 235 11.86 -15.04 -33.85
N PRO A 236 13.15 -14.86 -34.19
CA PRO A 236 13.84 -15.73 -35.13
C PRO A 236 14.01 -17.14 -34.53
N SER A 237 14.15 -18.15 -35.40
CA SER A 237 14.39 -19.54 -34.99
C SER A 237 15.78 -19.77 -34.38
N SER A 238 16.70 -18.80 -34.50
CA SER A 238 18.08 -18.91 -34.04
C SER A 238 18.20 -18.53 -32.55
N SER A 239 18.74 -19.45 -31.75
CA SER A 239 19.03 -19.19 -30.34
C SER A 239 20.29 -18.33 -30.20
N HIS A 240 20.14 -17.10 -29.73
CA HIS A 240 21.27 -16.33 -29.20
C HIS A 240 21.34 -16.57 -27.69
N ASN A 241 22.43 -17.18 -27.22
CA ASN A 241 22.63 -17.54 -25.80
C ASN A 241 23.17 -16.38 -24.96
N ASP A 242 23.21 -15.17 -25.53
CA ASP A 242 24.00 -14.05 -24.99
C ASP A 242 23.38 -13.41 -23.73
N LEU A 243 22.07 -13.61 -23.50
CA LEU A 243 21.35 -13.04 -22.35
C LEU A 243 20.44 -14.08 -21.67
N PRO A 244 20.56 -14.32 -20.34
CA PRO A 244 19.75 -15.29 -19.61
C PRO A 244 18.35 -14.73 -19.27
N LEU A 245 17.61 -14.21 -20.27
CA LEU A 245 16.28 -13.63 -20.10
C LEU A 245 15.28 -14.63 -19.49
N HIS A 246 15.37 -15.89 -19.90
CA HIS A 246 14.57 -16.98 -19.34
C HIS A 246 14.78 -17.15 -17.82
N ARG A 247 16.00 -16.86 -17.30
CA ARG A 247 16.27 -16.92 -15.86
C ARG A 247 15.60 -15.75 -15.14
N VAL A 248 15.63 -14.56 -15.73
CA VAL A 248 14.91 -13.41 -15.16
C VAL A 248 13.41 -13.71 -15.12
N ALA A 249 12.82 -14.19 -16.22
CA ALA A 249 11.42 -14.58 -16.27
C ALA A 249 11.07 -15.66 -15.22
N ALA A 250 11.90 -16.70 -15.10
CA ALA A 250 11.71 -17.75 -14.09
C ALA A 250 11.78 -17.20 -12.65
N LYS A 251 12.69 -16.26 -12.36
CA LYS A 251 12.76 -15.63 -11.03
C LYS A 251 11.51 -14.79 -10.73
N TYR A 252 10.96 -14.09 -11.73
CA TYR A 252 9.69 -13.37 -11.58
C TYR A 252 8.52 -14.31 -11.36
N GLN A 253 8.46 -15.42 -12.10
CA GLN A 253 7.42 -16.45 -11.94
C GLN A 253 7.47 -17.10 -10.56
N ILE A 254 8.67 -17.44 -10.07
CA ILE A 254 8.85 -17.97 -8.71
C ILE A 254 8.32 -16.97 -7.67
N LYS A 255 8.64 -15.68 -7.80
CA LYS A 255 8.15 -14.65 -6.87
C LYS A 255 6.62 -14.51 -6.91
N ASP A 256 6.01 -14.58 -8.09
CA ASP A 256 4.55 -14.53 -8.25
C ASP A 256 3.88 -15.71 -7.53
N LEU A 257 4.39 -16.92 -7.77
CA LEU A 257 3.93 -18.15 -7.10
C LEU A 257 4.15 -18.12 -5.58
N GLU A 258 5.28 -17.58 -5.11
CA GLU A 258 5.57 -17.43 -3.68
C GLU A 258 4.58 -16.45 -3.01
N ASN A 259 4.24 -15.33 -3.66
CA ASN A 259 3.26 -14.38 -3.12
C ASN A 259 1.84 -14.97 -3.08
N ASP A 260 1.47 -15.79 -4.07
CA ASP A 260 0.19 -16.50 -4.12
C ASP A 260 0.11 -17.59 -3.02
N ASP A 261 1.19 -18.35 -2.79
CA ASP A 261 1.28 -19.35 -1.72
C ASP A 261 1.13 -18.72 -0.32
N GLU A 262 1.65 -17.51 -0.10
CA GLU A 262 1.51 -16.80 1.18
C GLU A 262 0.09 -16.28 1.44
N SER A 263 -0.81 -16.28 0.44
CA SER A 263 -2.20 -15.86 0.61
C SER A 263 -3.10 -16.96 1.18
N ILE A 264 -2.73 -18.23 0.98
CA ILE A 264 -3.56 -19.38 1.35
C ILE A 264 -3.02 -19.99 2.66
N TYR A 265 -3.65 -19.66 3.79
CA TYR A 265 -3.42 -20.34 5.10
C TYR A 265 -3.79 -21.84 5.10
N ARG A 266 -4.16 -22.42 3.95
CA ARG A 266 -4.19 -23.87 3.76
C ARG A 266 -2.83 -24.29 3.21
N GLY A 267 -1.99 -24.85 4.08
CA GLY A 267 -0.67 -25.37 3.75
C GLY A 267 -0.70 -26.60 2.83
N ASP A 268 -1.35 -26.51 1.68
CA ASP A 268 -1.33 -27.58 0.67
C ASP A 268 -0.05 -27.57 -0.18
N GLY A 269 0.76 -26.50 -0.10
CA GLY A 269 1.96 -26.37 -0.93
C GLY A 269 1.64 -26.45 -2.42
N SER A 270 0.45 -26.02 -2.84
CA SER A 270 -0.06 -26.17 -4.21
C SER A 270 0.85 -25.54 -5.27
N ASN A 271 1.64 -24.50 -4.94
CA ASN A 271 2.68 -24.01 -5.83
C ASN A 271 4.10 -24.45 -5.45
N LYS A 272 4.34 -25.11 -4.31
CA LYS A 272 5.67 -25.63 -3.92
C LYS A 272 6.26 -26.49 -5.02
N GLU A 273 5.51 -27.47 -5.53
CA GLU A 273 5.98 -28.35 -6.60
C GLU A 273 6.30 -27.57 -7.88
N LYS A 274 5.45 -26.60 -8.27
CA LYS A 274 5.70 -25.74 -9.42
C LYS A 274 6.93 -24.86 -9.24
N ILE A 275 7.12 -24.28 -8.06
CA ILE A 275 8.28 -23.45 -7.72
C ILE A 275 9.56 -24.28 -7.82
N VAL A 276 9.57 -25.50 -7.27
CA VAL A 276 10.71 -26.41 -7.39
C VAL A 276 11.00 -26.76 -8.85
N LEU A 277 9.96 -27.06 -9.65
CA LEU A 277 10.12 -27.37 -11.08
C LEU A 277 10.70 -26.19 -11.88
N VAL A 278 10.15 -24.99 -11.73
CA VAL A 278 10.65 -23.77 -12.41
C VAL A 278 12.07 -23.45 -11.96
N SER A 279 12.33 -23.56 -10.65
CA SER A 279 13.66 -23.34 -10.06
C SER A 279 14.72 -24.28 -10.63
N GLN A 280 14.43 -25.59 -10.68
CA GLN A 280 15.33 -26.60 -11.22
C GLN A 280 15.52 -26.42 -12.73
N GLY A 281 14.44 -26.19 -13.48
CA GLY A 281 14.48 -26.01 -14.94
C GLY A 281 15.26 -24.77 -15.38
N ALA A 282 15.18 -23.67 -14.62
CA ALA A 282 15.89 -22.43 -14.91
C ALA A 282 17.22 -22.27 -14.16
N ASN A 283 17.58 -23.25 -13.31
CA ASN A 283 18.78 -23.25 -12.49
C ASN A 283 18.87 -22.01 -11.55
N ILE A 284 17.82 -21.72 -10.80
CA ILE A 284 17.70 -20.52 -9.93
C ILE A 284 17.21 -20.92 -8.55
N VAL A 285 17.80 -20.36 -7.50
CA VAL A 285 17.38 -20.59 -6.11
C VAL A 285 16.00 -19.97 -5.82
N SER A 286 15.17 -20.75 -5.13
CA SER A 286 13.85 -20.36 -4.59
C SER A 286 13.81 -20.58 -3.07
N LYS A 287 12.69 -20.23 -2.42
CA LYS A 287 12.46 -20.60 -1.00
C LYS A 287 12.56 -22.11 -0.72
N TYR A 288 12.37 -22.96 -1.73
CA TYR A 288 12.30 -24.42 -1.58
C TYR A 288 13.48 -25.19 -2.21
N THR A 289 14.47 -24.50 -2.76
CA THR A 289 15.60 -25.11 -3.46
C THR A 289 16.91 -24.45 -3.07
N ALA A 290 18.02 -25.19 -3.12
CA ALA A 290 19.35 -24.67 -2.81
C ALA A 290 20.40 -25.33 -3.71
N PHE A 291 21.53 -24.64 -3.90
CA PHE A 291 22.71 -25.24 -4.52
C PHE A 291 23.52 -25.97 -3.47
N VAL A 292 23.80 -27.26 -3.71
CA VAL A 292 24.64 -28.08 -2.85
C VAL A 292 25.95 -28.34 -3.57
N GLY A 293 27.06 -27.90 -2.98
CA GLY A 293 28.39 -28.23 -3.46
C GLY A 293 28.64 -29.73 -3.25
N VAL A 294 29.01 -30.45 -4.31
CA VAL A 294 29.36 -31.87 -4.25
C VAL A 294 30.78 -32.07 -4.74
N ASP A 295 31.48 -33.01 -4.12
CA ASP A 295 32.77 -33.47 -4.62
C ASP A 295 32.62 -34.04 -6.04
N LYS A 296 33.53 -33.65 -6.94
CA LYS A 296 33.38 -33.92 -8.38
C LYS A 296 33.41 -35.40 -8.70
N ASP A 297 34.21 -36.17 -7.96
CA ASP A 297 34.50 -37.57 -8.24
C ASP A 297 33.54 -38.51 -7.50
N THR A 298 33.29 -38.24 -6.22
CA THR A 298 32.45 -39.06 -5.35
C THR A 298 30.97 -38.69 -5.42
N LYS A 299 30.63 -37.50 -5.96
CA LYS A 299 29.27 -36.90 -5.93
C LYS A 299 28.68 -36.75 -4.53
N VAL A 300 29.51 -36.82 -3.50
CA VAL A 300 29.10 -36.63 -2.11
C VAL A 300 29.04 -35.15 -1.80
N PRO A 301 27.98 -34.64 -1.12
CA PRO A 301 27.93 -33.27 -0.64
C PRO A 301 29.17 -32.92 0.18
N VAL A 302 29.83 -31.81 -0.16
CA VAL A 302 30.94 -31.29 0.64
C VAL A 302 30.32 -30.70 1.91
N SER A 303 30.52 -31.36 3.04
CA SER A 303 29.97 -30.96 4.34
C SER A 303 30.63 -29.68 4.84
N VAL A 304 30.18 -28.51 4.37
CA VAL A 304 30.69 -27.19 4.83
C VAL A 304 29.58 -26.29 5.38
N LEU A 305 28.31 -26.66 5.27
CA LEU A 305 27.27 -25.99 6.05
C LEU A 305 27.16 -26.71 7.39
N LYS A 306 27.99 -26.32 8.37
CA LYS A 306 27.58 -26.49 9.77
C LYS A 306 26.25 -25.76 9.89
N GLU A 307 25.19 -26.45 10.30
CA GLU A 307 24.04 -25.75 10.89
C GLU A 307 24.61 -24.82 11.95
N GLU A 308 24.47 -23.51 11.76
CA GLU A 308 24.41 -22.65 12.92
C GLU A 308 23.19 -23.15 13.69
N GLN A 309 23.45 -23.79 14.84
CA GLN A 309 22.41 -24.08 15.80
C GLN A 309 21.65 -22.75 15.99
N PRO A 310 20.31 -22.74 15.85
CA PRO A 310 19.55 -21.54 16.18
C PRO A 310 20.01 -21.11 17.57
N PHE A 311 20.38 -19.83 17.72
CA PHE A 311 20.66 -19.24 19.02
C PHE A 311 19.53 -19.68 19.95
N ASP A 312 19.86 -20.49 20.97
CA ASP A 312 18.90 -20.83 22.01
C ASP A 312 18.30 -19.52 22.50
N ASP A 313 16.97 -19.43 22.41
CA ASP A 313 16.21 -18.34 22.97
C ASP A 313 16.73 -18.10 24.39
N TYR A 314 17.28 -16.92 24.64
CA TYR A 314 17.44 -16.44 26.00
C TYR A 314 16.04 -16.47 26.61
N GLU A 315 15.82 -17.45 27.48
CA GLU A 315 14.69 -17.50 28.39
C GLU A 315 14.55 -16.12 29.01
N TYR A 316 13.52 -15.39 28.56
CA TYR A 316 12.98 -14.27 29.30
C TYR A 316 12.47 -14.87 30.60
N ASN A 317 13.32 -14.86 31.63
CA ASN A 317 12.89 -15.05 33.01
C ASN A 317 11.91 -13.92 33.35
N CYS A 318 10.63 -14.19 33.13
CA CYS A 318 9.54 -13.52 33.81
C CYS A 318 9.60 -13.91 35.29
N LEU A 319 10.44 -13.23 36.07
CA LEU A 319 10.35 -13.21 37.52
C LEU A 319 10.07 -11.78 37.98
N GLY A 320 8.78 -11.43 37.92
CA GLY A 320 8.19 -10.34 38.70
C GLY A 320 7.41 -10.91 39.88
N SER A 321 7.99 -10.78 41.06
CA SER A 321 7.36 -10.55 42.37
C SER A 321 6.27 -11.50 42.90
N SER A 322 6.60 -12.22 43.97
CA SER A 322 5.83 -12.26 45.22
C SER A 322 6.80 -12.75 46.31
N GLY A 323 6.96 -12.10 47.46
CA GLY A 323 5.89 -11.72 48.38
C GLY A 323 5.85 -12.76 49.49
N PHE A 324 6.37 -12.39 50.66
CA PHE A 324 6.35 -13.10 51.94
C PHE A 324 5.23 -14.14 52.12
N SER A 325 5.58 -15.37 52.52
CA SER A 325 5.01 -16.03 53.71
C SER A 325 5.78 -17.31 54.03
N GLY A 326 6.11 -17.46 55.30
CA GLY A 326 6.77 -18.66 55.83
C GLY A 326 5.79 -19.74 56.26
N SER A 327 6.40 -20.84 56.71
CA SER A 327 5.86 -22.00 57.45
C SER A 327 5.19 -23.12 56.63
N GLY A 328 5.84 -24.29 56.64
CA GLY A 328 5.16 -25.52 57.07
C GLY A 328 5.09 -26.72 56.10
N MET A 329 5.96 -27.70 56.35
CA MET A 329 5.74 -29.17 56.30
C MET A 329 5.77 -29.93 54.96
N TYR A 330 6.75 -30.85 54.87
CA TYR A 330 6.78 -32.09 54.07
C TYR A 330 5.85 -33.16 54.69
N PRO A 331 5.34 -34.18 53.92
CA PRO A 331 6.14 -35.38 53.63
C PRO A 331 6.00 -35.96 52.19
N GLN A 332 7.05 -36.71 51.83
CA GLN A 332 7.21 -37.54 50.63
C GLN A 332 6.11 -38.61 50.48
N MET A 333 5.81 -39.00 49.23
CA MET A 333 5.63 -40.40 48.87
C MET A 333 5.99 -40.68 47.40
N MET A 334 6.75 -41.75 47.21
CA MET A 334 7.11 -42.35 45.92
C MET A 334 5.92 -43.09 45.30
N MET A 335 5.84 -43.13 43.96
CA MET A 335 5.63 -44.40 43.27
C MET A 335 6.20 -44.37 41.85
N ARG A 336 7.18 -45.26 41.63
CA ARG A 336 7.64 -45.74 40.33
C ARG A 336 6.53 -46.57 39.67
N ARG A 337 6.35 -46.42 38.35
CA ARG A 337 6.02 -47.56 37.47
C ARG A 337 6.80 -47.49 36.17
N SER A 338 7.74 -48.42 36.08
CA SER A 338 8.49 -48.91 34.92
C SER A 338 7.65 -49.93 34.14
N MET A 339 7.60 -49.94 32.80
CA MET A 339 8.42 -50.73 31.84
C MET A 339 7.56 -50.98 30.55
N PRO A 340 8.05 -51.57 29.44
CA PRO A 340 9.41 -51.62 28.87
C PRO A 340 9.49 -51.33 27.35
N MET A 341 10.74 -51.19 26.88
CA MET A 341 11.15 -51.30 25.47
C MET A 341 11.00 -52.74 24.93
N ALA A 342 10.58 -52.86 23.68
CA ALA A 342 10.71 -54.07 22.88
C ALA A 342 11.74 -53.86 21.76
N THR A 343 12.50 -54.91 21.54
CA THR A 343 13.77 -54.99 20.84
C THR A 343 13.65 -55.16 19.33
N SER A 344 14.74 -54.78 18.67
CA SER A 344 15.16 -55.01 17.29
C SER A 344 14.83 -56.38 16.66
N SER A 345 14.49 -56.36 15.37
CA SER A 345 14.77 -57.47 14.45
C SER A 345 15.33 -56.95 13.11
N SER A 346 16.54 -57.42 12.82
CA SER A 346 17.35 -57.25 11.61
C SER A 346 16.67 -57.80 10.34
N CYS A 347 16.82 -57.08 9.21
CA CYS A 347 16.86 -57.67 7.88
C CYS A 347 17.69 -56.83 6.89
N LYS A 348 18.54 -57.52 6.13
CA LYS A 348 19.69 -57.08 5.29
C LYS A 348 19.30 -56.21 4.07
N PRO A 349 20.25 -55.43 3.50
CA PRO A 349 20.02 -54.66 2.29
C PRO A 349 20.09 -55.56 1.04
N LYS A 350 19.04 -55.53 0.21
CA LYS A 350 19.11 -56.09 -1.16
C LYS A 350 19.66 -55.03 -2.11
N LYS A 351 20.86 -55.27 -2.65
CA LYS A 351 21.33 -54.62 -3.87
C LYS A 351 20.42 -55.05 -5.04
N LYS A 352 19.76 -54.09 -5.68
CA LYS A 352 19.32 -54.20 -7.07
C LYS A 352 19.75 -52.93 -7.79
N GLY A 353 20.72 -53.05 -8.68
CA GLY A 353 20.98 -52.03 -9.68
C GLY A 353 19.78 -51.94 -10.61
N ILE A 354 19.32 -50.72 -10.87
CA ILE A 354 18.35 -50.42 -11.91
C ILE A 354 18.91 -49.22 -12.67
N SER A 355 19.00 -49.39 -13.98
CA SER A 355 19.53 -48.44 -14.95
C SER A 355 18.68 -47.17 -15.02
N PHE A 356 19.32 -46.02 -15.21
CA PHE A 356 18.66 -44.78 -15.59
C PHE A 356 18.30 -44.84 -17.08
N GLY A 357 17.07 -45.26 -17.38
CA GLY A 357 16.41 -44.96 -18.65
C GLY A 357 15.60 -43.67 -18.49
N MET A 358 15.86 -42.67 -19.33
CA MET A 358 15.02 -41.48 -19.44
C MET A 358 13.60 -41.91 -19.87
N PRO A 359 12.52 -41.47 -19.20
CA PRO A 359 11.20 -41.55 -19.77
C PRO A 359 10.87 -40.26 -20.55
N ASN A 360 10.66 -40.43 -21.85
CA ASN A 360 9.83 -39.52 -22.65
C ASN A 360 8.40 -39.53 -22.07
N ILE A 361 7.87 -38.37 -21.69
CA ILE A 361 6.50 -38.25 -21.16
C ILE A 361 5.72 -37.21 -21.98
N PHE A 362 5.09 -37.68 -23.05
CA PHE A 362 3.78 -37.22 -23.52
C PHE A 362 3.07 -38.40 -24.17
N THR A 363 2.20 -39.09 -23.43
CA THR A 363 1.13 -39.89 -24.04
C THR A 363 -0.16 -39.64 -23.28
N SER A 364 -1.16 -39.17 -24.03
CA SER A 364 -2.50 -38.88 -23.56
C SER A 364 -3.23 -40.17 -23.18
N LYS A 365 -3.83 -40.23 -21.98
CA LYS A 365 -4.93 -41.15 -21.71
C LYS A 365 -6.23 -40.36 -21.63
N LYS A 366 -7.09 -40.60 -22.63
CA LYS A 366 -8.51 -40.24 -22.62
C LYS A 366 -9.17 -40.85 -21.39
N SER A 367 -9.81 -40.03 -20.56
CA SER A 367 -10.88 -40.50 -19.67
C SER A 367 -12.14 -39.71 -20.01
N LYS A 368 -13.23 -40.47 -20.22
CA LYS A 368 -14.57 -39.97 -20.50
C LYS A 368 -15.14 -39.38 -19.22
N GLN A 369 -15.67 -38.15 -19.28
CA GLN A 369 -16.56 -37.65 -18.24
C GLN A 369 -17.91 -37.24 -18.84
N LYS A 370 -18.95 -37.77 -18.21
CA LYS A 370 -20.37 -37.67 -18.55
C LYS A 370 -20.88 -36.22 -18.43
N GLN A 371 -21.86 -35.92 -19.27
CA GLN A 371 -22.75 -34.76 -19.17
C GLN A 371 -23.42 -34.69 -17.79
N SER A 372 -23.56 -33.46 -17.28
CA SER A 372 -24.56 -33.09 -16.29
C SER A 372 -24.90 -31.62 -16.45
N SER A 373 -26.15 -31.37 -16.78
CA SER A 373 -26.82 -30.08 -17.00
C SER A 373 -27.53 -29.58 -15.73
N SER A 374 -27.48 -28.27 -15.47
CA SER A 374 -28.57 -27.42 -14.90
C SER A 374 -27.96 -26.04 -14.58
N VAL A 375 -28.20 -25.00 -15.39
CA VAL A 375 -29.37 -24.09 -15.35
C VAL A 375 -29.51 -23.36 -14.01
N SER A 376 -29.19 -22.06 -14.02
CA SER A 376 -30.09 -21.04 -13.47
C SER A 376 -29.87 -19.71 -14.20
N LYS A 377 -30.91 -19.35 -14.97
CA LYS A 377 -31.12 -18.08 -15.65
C LYS A 377 -31.44 -17.00 -14.60
N VAL A 378 -30.89 -15.81 -14.75
CA VAL A 378 -31.61 -14.57 -14.44
C VAL A 378 -31.47 -13.63 -15.63
N LEU A 379 -32.63 -13.21 -16.11
CA LEU A 379 -32.95 -12.44 -17.30
C LEU A 379 -32.95 -10.95 -16.95
N MET A 380 -32.37 -10.09 -17.79
CA MET A 380 -32.89 -8.73 -18.00
C MET A 380 -32.79 -8.36 -19.48
N MET A 381 -33.96 -8.21 -20.10
CA MET A 381 -34.19 -7.56 -21.39
C MET A 381 -34.16 -6.05 -21.18
N MET A 382 -33.58 -5.29 -22.11
CA MET A 382 -33.99 -3.92 -22.37
C MET A 382 -34.01 -3.66 -23.87
N ASP A 383 -35.19 -3.24 -24.31
CA ASP A 383 -35.56 -2.88 -25.67
C ASP A 383 -34.75 -1.71 -26.22
N ARG A 384 -34.47 -1.81 -27.53
CA ARG A 384 -34.00 -0.73 -28.38
C ARG A 384 -35.15 -0.27 -29.27
N GLN A 385 -35.72 0.89 -28.97
CA GLN A 385 -36.43 1.77 -29.92
C GLN A 385 -36.14 3.21 -29.47
N SER A 386 -35.24 3.94 -30.14
CA SER A 386 -35.43 4.73 -31.35
C SER A 386 -35.88 6.18 -31.07
N SER A 387 -35.22 7.08 -31.79
CA SER A 387 -35.69 8.37 -32.29
C SER A 387 -35.31 9.64 -31.53
N SER A 388 -34.90 10.58 -32.39
CA SER A 388 -34.50 11.95 -32.21
C SER A 388 -35.63 12.85 -31.71
N ARG A 389 -35.26 13.97 -31.09
CA ARG A 389 -35.81 15.30 -31.40
C ARG A 389 -35.00 16.43 -30.75
N LYS A 390 -34.86 17.52 -31.52
CA LYS A 390 -34.27 18.83 -31.19
C LYS A 390 -35.32 19.72 -30.48
N SER A 391 -34.86 20.59 -29.57
CA SER A 391 -35.29 21.99 -29.37
C SER A 391 -34.58 22.54 -28.11
N LYS A 392 -33.70 23.55 -28.17
CA LYS A 392 -33.90 25.01 -28.29
C LYS A 392 -34.58 25.72 -27.10
N GLU A 393 -33.79 26.65 -26.54
CA GLU A 393 -34.09 27.98 -26.01
C GLU A 393 -34.65 28.20 -24.57
N ASN A 394 -33.85 29.01 -23.83
CA ASN A 394 -34.16 30.17 -22.98
C ASN A 394 -35.30 30.10 -21.93
N SER A 395 -35.00 30.41 -20.67
CA SER A 395 -35.01 31.79 -20.15
C SER A 395 -34.80 31.83 -18.62
N GLU A 396 -34.21 32.93 -18.16
CA GLU A 396 -34.05 33.38 -16.78
C GLU A 396 -35.37 33.38 -15.97
N PHE A 397 -35.28 33.19 -14.64
CA PHE A 397 -36.06 33.97 -13.67
C PHE A 397 -35.34 34.01 -12.31
N VAL A 398 -35.26 35.22 -11.77
CA VAL A 398 -34.73 35.64 -10.46
C VAL A 398 -35.89 35.75 -9.46
N CYS A 399 -35.55 35.83 -8.15
CA CYS A 399 -36.33 36.16 -6.94
C CYS A 399 -36.75 34.96 -6.09
N ASP A 400 -36.81 35.01 -4.75
CA ASP A 400 -36.31 35.93 -3.71
C ASP A 400 -36.69 35.27 -2.37
N SER A 401 -35.94 35.61 -1.33
CA SER A 401 -36.32 35.71 0.08
C SER A 401 -36.90 34.54 0.90
N MET A 402 -36.15 34.32 1.97
CA MET A 402 -36.46 33.84 3.33
C MET A 402 -37.85 34.25 3.85
N ASP A 403 -38.52 33.37 4.61
CA ASP A 403 -38.60 33.53 6.08
C ASP A 403 -39.36 32.40 6.82
N LYS A 404 -38.87 32.13 8.04
CA LYS A 404 -39.56 31.68 9.27
C LYS A 404 -40.12 30.25 9.42
N MET A 405 -39.47 29.51 10.33
CA MET A 405 -40.14 29.02 11.54
C MET A 405 -39.17 28.94 12.73
N VAL A 406 -39.54 29.64 13.81
CA VAL A 406 -38.92 29.64 15.14
C VAL A 406 -39.85 28.90 16.11
N CYS A 407 -39.30 28.02 16.96
CA CYS A 407 -39.84 27.69 18.29
C CYS A 407 -38.70 27.08 19.13
N CYS A 408 -38.06 27.84 20.00
CA CYS A 408 -38.34 27.94 21.45
C CYS A 408 -37.64 26.86 22.31
N MET A 409 -36.45 27.19 22.84
CA MET A 409 -36.10 26.95 24.26
C MET A 409 -35.23 28.10 24.78
N ALA A 410 -35.59 28.58 25.98
CA ALA A 410 -35.12 29.81 26.63
C ALA A 410 -33.88 29.58 27.53
N PRO A 411 -33.24 30.65 28.05
CA PRO A 411 -31.82 30.67 28.40
C PRO A 411 -31.55 30.47 29.90
N VAL A 412 -30.32 30.04 30.24
CA VAL A 412 -29.75 30.15 31.59
C VAL A 412 -28.58 31.14 31.56
N ARG A 413 -28.64 32.13 32.46
CA ARG A 413 -27.70 33.26 32.57
C ARG A 413 -26.44 32.91 33.37
N SER A 414 -25.32 33.37 32.81
CA SER A 414 -24.06 33.91 33.37
C SER A 414 -23.67 33.68 34.83
N SER A 415 -22.44 33.22 35.02
CA SER A 415 -21.50 33.74 36.02
C SER A 415 -20.09 33.78 35.39
N GLY A 416 -19.50 34.97 35.29
CA GLY A 416 -18.16 35.16 34.74
C GLY A 416 -17.07 34.70 35.71
N MET A 417 -15.90 34.35 35.17
CA MET A 417 -14.62 34.29 35.87
C MET A 417 -13.47 34.21 34.85
N ASP A 418 -12.63 35.24 34.91
CA ASP A 418 -11.21 35.41 34.55
C ASP A 418 -10.61 34.90 33.22
N GLU A 419 -10.23 35.89 32.41
CA GLU A 419 -9.00 35.90 31.60
C GLU A 419 -7.77 35.80 32.52
N SER A 420 -7.17 34.61 32.64
CA SER A 420 -5.72 34.46 32.89
C SER A 420 -5.37 32.99 33.18
N GLN A 421 -5.31 32.15 32.14
CA GLN A 421 -4.59 30.87 32.23
C GLN A 421 -4.34 30.27 30.83
N ASN A 422 -3.52 30.96 30.03
CA ASN A 422 -2.84 30.33 28.89
C ASN A 422 -1.34 30.65 28.99
N LYS A 423 -0.68 29.97 29.93
CA LYS A 423 0.78 30.02 30.10
C LYS A 423 1.28 28.74 30.76
N ALA A 424 1.29 27.64 30.00
CA ALA A 424 2.17 26.49 30.22
C ALA A 424 2.00 25.43 29.11
N LEU A 425 2.51 25.71 27.92
CA LEU A 425 3.03 24.67 27.03
C LEU A 425 4.52 24.94 26.87
N GLY A 426 5.27 24.43 27.85
CA GLY A 426 6.73 24.47 27.89
C GLY A 426 7.32 23.74 26.69
N GLY A 427 8.34 24.36 26.11
CA GLY A 427 8.97 23.92 24.87
C GLY A 427 9.51 22.48 24.91
N HIS A 428 9.06 21.69 23.94
CA HIS A 428 9.85 20.60 23.40
C HIS A 428 10.81 21.19 22.36
N LYS A 429 12.11 21.24 22.67
CA LYS A 429 13.16 21.33 21.64
C LYS A 429 13.14 20.02 20.85
N SER A 430 12.29 19.96 19.84
CA SER A 430 12.36 18.96 18.78
C SER A 430 13.47 19.40 17.83
N SER A 431 14.60 18.67 17.80
CA SER A 431 15.50 18.67 16.64
C SER A 431 14.81 17.95 15.48
N GLY A 432 13.63 18.44 15.08
CA GLY A 432 12.81 17.86 14.02
C GLY A 432 13.37 18.23 12.66
N ASP A 433 13.16 17.35 11.68
CA ASP A 433 13.41 17.66 10.28
C ASP A 433 12.63 18.94 9.92
N LYS A 434 13.35 20.01 9.57
CA LYS A 434 12.77 21.32 9.25
C LYS A 434 11.67 21.22 8.17
N MET A 435 11.80 20.28 7.24
CA MET A 435 10.78 20.00 6.24
C MET A 435 9.45 19.59 6.89
N MET A 436 9.50 18.66 7.84
CA MET A 436 8.30 18.17 8.53
C MET A 436 7.63 19.26 9.36
N ILE A 437 8.41 20.15 9.97
CA ILE A 437 7.90 21.32 10.69
C ILE A 437 7.14 22.24 9.72
N ILE A 438 7.71 22.53 8.54
CA ILE A 438 7.03 23.32 7.51
C ILE A 438 5.70 22.66 7.08
N VAL A 439 5.70 21.35 6.85
CA VAL A 439 4.48 20.62 6.48
C VAL A 439 3.43 20.69 7.59
N SER A 440 3.82 20.54 8.86
CA SER A 440 2.85 20.63 9.97
C SER A 440 2.21 22.01 10.08
N LEU A 441 2.92 23.08 9.72
CA LEU A 441 2.46 24.46 9.81
C LEU A 441 1.58 24.91 8.63
N GLN A 442 1.41 24.09 7.58
CA GLN A 442 0.57 24.47 6.44
C GLN A 442 -0.92 24.47 6.81
N ASN A 443 -1.64 25.53 6.48
CA ASN A 443 -3.10 25.62 6.64
C ASN A 443 -3.83 24.67 5.68
N PHE A 444 -5.12 24.41 5.90
CA PHE A 444 -5.89 23.47 5.07
C PHE A 444 -5.91 23.84 3.58
N ASP A 445 -5.83 25.13 3.25
CA ASP A 445 -5.91 25.65 1.89
C ASP A 445 -4.57 25.62 1.14
N GLY A 446 -3.47 25.33 1.85
CA GLY A 446 -2.11 25.31 1.31
C GLY A 446 -1.26 26.52 1.68
N SER A 447 -1.83 27.52 2.36
CA SER A 447 -1.10 28.72 2.80
C SER A 447 -0.32 28.50 4.09
N TRP A 448 0.58 29.44 4.41
CA TRP A 448 1.19 29.56 5.74
C TRP A 448 0.90 30.92 6.35
N SER A 449 0.64 30.92 7.66
CA SER A 449 0.52 32.13 8.46
C SER A 449 1.82 32.40 9.23
N PRO A 450 2.18 33.68 9.45
CA PRO A 450 3.34 34.03 10.28
C PRO A 450 3.23 33.41 11.67
N SER A 451 4.29 32.74 12.11
CA SER A 451 4.39 32.16 13.45
C SER A 451 5.85 32.13 13.90
N SER A 452 6.06 32.16 15.21
CA SER A 452 7.41 32.07 15.80
C SER A 452 8.14 30.78 15.42
N GLU A 453 7.39 29.68 15.25
CA GLU A 453 7.96 28.40 14.83
C GLU A 453 8.45 28.42 13.38
N LEU A 454 7.71 29.11 12.50
CA LEU A 454 8.11 29.29 11.11
C LEU A 454 9.32 30.21 10.97
N GLU A 455 9.39 31.29 11.76
CA GLU A 455 10.54 32.20 11.86
C GLU A 455 11.82 31.43 12.21
N LEU A 456 11.77 30.57 13.23
CA LEU A 456 12.90 29.74 13.65
C LEU A 456 13.29 28.70 12.59
N THR A 457 12.30 28.13 11.89
CA THR A 457 12.54 27.05 10.91
C THR A 457 13.20 27.60 9.64
N VAL A 458 12.65 28.70 9.11
CA VAL A 458 13.06 29.33 7.85
C VAL A 458 14.24 30.31 8.06
N ASN A 459 14.51 30.71 9.32
CA ASN A 459 15.56 31.66 9.70
C ASN A 459 15.33 33.08 9.12
N ILE A 460 14.11 33.59 9.29
CA ILE A 460 13.64 34.90 8.82
C ILE A 460 12.89 35.58 9.96
N THR A 461 13.07 36.89 10.14
CA THR A 461 12.40 37.62 11.21
C THR A 461 10.89 37.75 10.98
N GLN A 462 10.10 37.87 12.05
CA GLN A 462 8.66 38.10 11.90
C GLN A 462 8.32 39.36 11.08
N LYS A 463 9.13 40.41 11.20
CA LYS A 463 8.98 41.61 10.36
C LYS A 463 9.12 41.31 8.88
N GLU A 464 10.07 40.46 8.51
CA GLU A 464 10.29 40.05 7.12
C GLU A 464 9.16 39.14 6.62
N LEU A 465 8.57 38.29 7.47
CA LEU A 465 7.41 37.44 7.12
C LEU A 465 6.15 38.26 6.79
N GLU A 466 6.02 39.47 7.35
CA GLU A 466 4.85 40.34 7.21
C GLU A 466 5.10 41.56 6.31
N ALA A 467 6.29 41.68 5.71
CA ALA A 467 6.80 42.94 5.18
C ALA A 467 6.10 43.48 3.93
N LYS A 468 5.59 42.63 3.03
CA LYS A 468 5.37 43.05 1.63
C LYS A 468 3.95 42.89 1.09
N TYR A 469 3.28 41.77 1.37
CA TYR A 469 1.92 41.51 0.90
C TYR A 469 1.02 41.19 2.08
N LYS A 470 -0.25 41.60 1.99
CA LYS A 470 -1.24 41.40 3.05
C LYS A 470 -1.62 39.93 3.21
N GLY A 471 -2.06 39.58 4.42
CA GLY A 471 -2.50 38.23 4.76
C GLY A 471 -1.38 37.20 4.62
N ASN A 472 -1.74 35.98 4.21
CA ASN A 472 -0.81 34.86 4.12
C ASN A 472 0.03 34.84 2.82
N ILE A 473 -0.15 35.82 1.91
CA ILE A 473 0.46 35.78 0.56
C ILE A 473 1.99 35.78 0.65
N TRP A 474 2.55 36.77 1.35
CA TRP A 474 4.00 36.93 1.44
C TRP A 474 4.66 35.79 2.22
N CYS A 475 4.08 35.43 3.35
CA CYS A 475 4.53 34.30 4.16
C CYS A 475 4.56 33.00 3.34
N THR A 476 3.50 32.72 2.58
CA THR A 476 3.43 31.53 1.72
C THR A 476 4.50 31.56 0.62
N ALA A 477 4.72 32.71 -0.02
CA ALA A 477 5.75 32.85 -1.05
C ALA A 477 7.18 32.64 -0.49
N LEU A 478 7.46 33.15 0.72
CA LEU A 478 8.75 32.94 1.40
C LEU A 478 8.97 31.47 1.75
N VAL A 479 7.96 30.77 2.27
CA VAL A 479 8.07 29.33 2.55
C VAL A 479 8.31 28.54 1.27
N VAL A 480 7.58 28.86 0.20
CA VAL A 480 7.78 28.22 -1.11
C VAL A 480 9.20 28.45 -1.63
N ALA A 481 9.68 29.69 -1.62
CA ALA A 481 11.05 30.03 -2.00
C ALA A 481 12.08 29.26 -1.14
N PHE A 482 11.83 29.11 0.16
CA PHE A 482 12.68 28.35 1.06
C PHE A 482 12.72 26.86 0.73
N LEU A 483 11.58 26.24 0.41
CA LEU A 483 11.50 24.85 -0.03
C LEU A 483 12.27 24.63 -1.33
N GLU A 484 12.08 25.50 -2.32
CA GLU A 484 12.78 25.43 -3.61
C GLU A 484 14.30 25.57 -3.44
N LYS A 485 14.76 26.50 -2.59
CA LYS A 485 16.19 26.78 -2.40
C LYS A 485 16.91 25.73 -1.54
N ASN A 486 16.30 25.34 -0.42
CA ASN A 486 16.97 24.48 0.58
C ASN A 486 16.65 22.99 0.44
N PHE A 487 15.54 22.63 -0.21
CA PHE A 487 15.09 21.24 -0.33
C PHE A 487 14.85 20.80 -1.78
N SER A 488 15.46 21.47 -2.76
CA SER A 488 15.39 21.13 -4.19
C SER A 488 15.67 19.65 -4.49
N LYS A 489 16.67 19.06 -3.84
CA LYS A 489 17.03 17.63 -4.01
C LYS A 489 16.00 16.67 -3.44
N ARG A 490 15.15 17.13 -2.52
CA ARG A 490 14.10 16.36 -1.82
C ARG A 490 12.70 16.66 -2.37
N LYS A 491 12.59 17.17 -3.61
CA LYS A 491 11.32 17.62 -4.20
C LYS A 491 10.20 16.57 -4.13
N SER A 492 10.52 15.28 -4.30
CA SER A 492 9.55 14.19 -4.22
C SER A 492 8.86 14.06 -2.85
N GLU A 493 9.41 14.65 -1.79
CA GLU A 493 8.86 14.60 -0.43
C GLU A 493 7.87 15.72 -0.11
N TRP A 494 7.86 16.80 -0.89
CA TRP A 494 7.05 18.00 -0.60
C TRP A 494 6.29 18.55 -1.82
N GLU A 495 6.36 17.88 -2.97
CA GLU A 495 5.74 18.32 -4.22
C GLU A 495 4.23 18.57 -4.08
N LEU A 496 3.49 17.71 -3.37
CA LEU A 496 2.04 17.92 -3.18
C LEU A 496 1.73 19.13 -2.30
N ILE A 497 2.51 19.32 -1.24
CA ILE A 497 2.43 20.46 -0.31
C ILE A 497 2.68 21.76 -1.08
N TYR A 498 3.72 21.77 -1.91
CA TYR A 498 4.03 22.88 -2.82
C TYR A 498 2.93 23.14 -3.84
N ASN A 499 2.45 22.11 -4.54
CA ASN A 499 1.41 22.27 -5.56
C ASN A 499 0.13 22.86 -4.97
N LYS A 500 -0.20 22.50 -3.73
CA LYS A 500 -1.33 23.07 -3.00
C LYS A 500 -1.12 24.55 -2.68
N ALA A 501 0.07 24.92 -2.20
CA ALA A 501 0.44 26.31 -1.95
C ALA A 501 0.44 27.16 -3.23
N ILE A 502 0.96 26.65 -4.35
CA ILE A 502 0.97 27.34 -5.64
C ILE A 502 -0.46 27.55 -6.16
N LYS A 503 -1.33 26.54 -6.04
CA LYS A 503 -2.75 26.68 -6.40
C LYS A 503 -3.42 27.78 -5.57
N TRP A 504 -3.17 27.79 -4.26
CA TRP A 504 -3.70 28.83 -3.38
C TRP A 504 -3.17 30.22 -3.72
N LEU A 505 -1.85 30.37 -3.93
CA LEU A 505 -1.26 31.65 -4.36
C LEU A 505 -1.85 32.12 -5.67
N THR A 506 -2.13 31.19 -6.60
CA THR A 506 -2.73 31.50 -7.90
C THR A 506 -4.16 32.03 -7.79
N SER A 507 -4.91 31.64 -6.75
CA SER A 507 -6.27 32.13 -6.50
C SER A 507 -6.33 33.45 -5.73
N GLN A 508 -5.21 33.95 -5.20
CA GLN A 508 -5.18 35.22 -4.48
C GLN A 508 -5.05 36.41 -5.42
N ASP A 509 -5.66 37.53 -5.02
CA ASP A 509 -5.39 38.84 -5.61
C ASP A 509 -3.98 39.31 -5.21
N ARG A 510 -3.18 39.70 -6.20
CA ARG A 510 -1.73 39.88 -6.09
C ARG A 510 -1.25 41.17 -6.74
N GLU A 511 -2.12 42.17 -6.84
CA GLU A 511 -1.75 43.50 -7.34
C GLU A 511 -1.01 43.41 -8.70
N ASP A 512 -1.56 42.62 -9.63
CA ASP A 512 -1.05 42.35 -10.99
C ASP A 512 0.30 41.60 -11.10
N LYS A 513 0.88 41.12 -9.99
CA LYS A 513 2.10 40.30 -10.04
C LYS A 513 1.83 38.82 -10.22
N SER A 514 2.70 38.16 -10.98
CA SER A 514 2.63 36.70 -11.16
C SER A 514 3.12 35.95 -9.91
N VAL A 515 2.68 34.69 -9.73
CA VAL A 515 3.19 33.81 -8.65
C VAL A 515 4.72 33.80 -8.65
N THR A 516 5.30 33.62 -9.84
CA THR A 516 6.74 33.48 -10.05
C THR A 516 7.49 34.72 -9.58
N GLN A 517 6.99 35.92 -9.91
CA GLN A 517 7.63 37.17 -9.48
C GLN A 517 7.66 37.31 -7.96
N ILE A 518 6.57 36.95 -7.26
CA ILE A 518 6.51 37.05 -5.80
C ILE A 518 7.46 36.02 -5.15
N ILE A 519 7.57 34.81 -5.70
CA ILE A 519 8.51 33.79 -5.23
C ILE A 519 9.97 34.22 -5.49
N GLU A 520 10.27 34.83 -6.65
CA GLU A 520 11.59 35.38 -6.96
C GLU A 520 12.01 36.47 -5.99
N GLU A 521 11.09 37.36 -5.63
CA GLU A 521 11.32 38.38 -4.59
C GLU A 521 11.61 37.74 -3.23
N GLY A 522 10.92 36.65 -2.88
CA GLY A 522 11.20 35.88 -1.67
C GLY A 522 12.58 35.23 -1.70
N ASN A 523 12.96 34.63 -2.83
CA ASN A 523 14.25 33.96 -3.03
C ASN A 523 15.46 34.87 -2.82
N ALA A 524 15.30 36.19 -3.01
CA ALA A 524 16.32 37.20 -2.72
C ALA A 524 16.59 37.39 -1.22
N ILE A 525 15.60 37.09 -0.36
CA ILE A 525 15.67 37.23 1.09
C ILE A 525 16.08 35.91 1.76
N ILE A 526 15.60 34.78 1.23
CA ILE A 526 15.93 33.47 1.77
C ILE A 526 17.44 33.21 1.73
N LYS A 527 18.02 32.84 2.87
CA LYS A 527 19.40 32.32 2.94
C LYS A 527 19.42 30.81 2.73
N THR A 528 20.47 30.33 2.06
CA THR A 528 20.74 28.89 1.96
C THR A 528 21.25 28.39 3.30
N LEU A 529 20.76 27.23 3.75
CA LEU A 529 21.16 26.55 4.99
C LEU A 529 22.50 25.83 4.86
#